data_AF-A0A2E7CIV5-F1
#
_entry.id   AF-A0A2E7CIV5-F1
#
_cell.length_a   1.000
_cell.length_b   1.000
_cell.length_c   1.000
_cell.angle_alpha   90.00
_cell.angle_beta   90.00
_cell.angle_gamma   90.00
#
_symmetry.space_group_name_H-M   'P 1'
#
loop_
_entity.id
_entity.type
_entity.pdbx_description
1 polymer ?
#
loop_
_entity_poly.entity_id
_entity_poly.type
_entity_poly.pdbx_seq_one_letter_code
_entity_poly.pdbx_strand_id
1 'polypeptide(L)'
;MIWIYLSCNTSSESTEQEPFVVFEDSQKLDLSSEEIRLRIEEGLKEIRKPSMQSILYIYDQAMLLSDEACPQFFYNEYGPYWLDECISESGARFSGYGARTEYEDFEDENGSILSGSQIYGFGEMELPTGEILVLSGGSVLLEGVDSYNQNIYSQAHDHGYSFIIEGERQELTRLNQYAFSNQQGGLGIYTQGVLEFSKGTLMFEDFWAVNEQGGTACPEEYGGKLSFFDEAYGWINVYFDGPSSLDFWAEGEDCDGCGNVFYQGGFYGKICLDPSMVLNWQGSPFD
;
A
#
# COMPACT_ATOMS: atom_id res chain seq x y z
N MET A 1 -21.65 2.70 -3.39
CA MET A 1 -21.16 1.37 -3.81
C MET A 1 -19.66 1.50 -3.95
N ILE A 2 -18.93 1.25 -2.87
CA ILE A 2 -17.46 1.28 -2.86
C ILE A 2 -17.03 0.00 -3.55
N TRP A 3 -16.34 0.12 -4.70
CA TRP A 3 -15.68 -1.02 -5.31
C TRP A 3 -14.40 -1.30 -4.53
N ILE A 4 -14.54 -1.91 -3.34
CA ILE A 4 -13.42 -2.63 -2.74
C ILE A 4 -13.25 -3.83 -3.67
N TYR A 5 -12.16 -3.86 -4.44
CA TYR A 5 -11.75 -5.05 -5.18
C TYR A 5 -11.32 -6.11 -4.17
N LEU A 6 -12.29 -6.75 -3.52
CA LEU A 6 -12.13 -8.09 -2.97
C LEU A 6 -12.05 -9.01 -4.18
N SER A 7 -10.83 -9.27 -4.64
CA SER A 7 -10.59 -10.31 -5.63
C SER A 7 -11.17 -11.62 -5.10
N CYS A 8 -12.21 -12.13 -5.76
CA CYS A 8 -12.70 -13.48 -5.54
C CYS A 8 -11.56 -14.47 -5.83
N ASN A 9 -10.94 -15.00 -4.78
CA ASN A 9 -10.04 -16.12 -4.90
C ASN A 9 -10.90 -17.39 -4.94
N THR A 10 -11.17 -17.92 -6.13
CA THR A 10 -11.74 -19.26 -6.27
C THR A 10 -10.67 -20.25 -5.86
N SER A 11 -10.80 -20.84 -4.67
CA SER A 11 -9.96 -21.93 -4.20
C SER A 11 -10.17 -23.15 -5.09
N SER A 12 -9.17 -23.44 -5.92
CA SER A 12 -8.88 -24.80 -6.34
C SER A 12 -7.57 -25.21 -5.70
N GLU A 13 -7.63 -26.12 -4.73
CA GLU A 13 -6.47 -26.89 -4.30
C GLU A 13 -5.91 -27.65 -5.52
N SER A 14 -4.94 -27.05 -6.20
CA SER A 14 -4.07 -27.77 -7.13
C SER A 14 -2.69 -27.86 -6.49
N THR A 15 -2.30 -29.06 -6.09
CA THR A 15 -0.92 -29.43 -5.77
C THR A 15 -0.06 -29.54 -7.03
N GLU A 16 -0.36 -28.76 -8.06
CA GLU A 16 0.43 -28.70 -9.29
C GLU A 16 1.59 -27.74 -9.04
N GLN A 17 2.78 -28.31 -8.82
CA GLN A 17 4.04 -27.56 -8.97
C GLN A 17 3.96 -26.81 -10.30
N GLU A 18 3.84 -25.48 -10.23
CA GLU A 18 3.88 -24.65 -11.44
C GLU A 18 5.16 -24.97 -12.21
N PRO A 19 5.08 -25.22 -13.53
CA PRO A 19 6.25 -25.55 -14.33
C PRO A 19 7.19 -24.33 -14.37
N PHE A 20 8.26 -24.37 -13.60
CA PHE A 20 9.32 -23.37 -13.66
C PHE A 20 10.20 -23.62 -14.89
N VAL A 21 10.45 -22.57 -15.65
CA VAL A 21 11.45 -22.58 -16.73
C VAL A 21 12.82 -22.56 -16.07
N VAL A 22 13.53 -23.68 -16.10
CA VAL A 22 14.94 -23.74 -15.70
C VAL A 22 15.78 -23.15 -16.83
N PHE A 23 16.38 -21.98 -16.61
CA PHE A 23 17.39 -21.43 -17.51
C PHE A 23 18.72 -22.16 -17.23
N GLU A 24 19.27 -22.84 -18.25
CA GLU A 24 20.52 -23.62 -18.12
C GLU A 24 21.76 -22.73 -17.79
N ASP A 25 21.66 -21.42 -18.03
CA ASP A 25 22.64 -20.41 -17.62
C ASP A 25 22.15 -19.63 -16.38
N SER A 26 21.86 -20.33 -15.28
CA SER A 26 21.50 -19.67 -14.02
C SER A 26 22.69 -18.87 -13.50
N GLN A 27 22.67 -17.55 -13.69
CA GLN A 27 23.65 -16.65 -13.10
C GLN A 27 23.63 -16.86 -11.59
N LYS A 28 24.77 -17.27 -11.02
CA LYS A 28 24.88 -17.47 -9.58
C LYS A 28 24.58 -16.16 -8.86
N LEU A 29 23.64 -16.20 -7.91
CA LEU A 29 23.39 -15.08 -7.01
C LEU A 29 24.65 -14.85 -6.15
N ASP A 30 25.27 -13.68 -6.31
CA ASP A 30 26.43 -13.25 -5.52
C ASP A 30 26.01 -12.23 -4.45
N LEU A 31 24.89 -12.53 -3.79
CA LEU A 31 24.39 -11.80 -2.62
C LEU A 31 24.22 -12.78 -1.47
N SER A 32 24.85 -12.55 -0.34
CA SER A 32 24.55 -13.31 0.88
C SER A 32 23.10 -13.08 1.33
N SER A 33 22.53 -14.03 2.08
CA SER A 33 21.20 -13.84 2.71
C SER A 33 21.14 -12.57 3.56
N GLU A 34 22.25 -12.21 4.19
CA GLU A 34 22.36 -10.98 4.99
C GLU A 34 22.25 -9.72 4.13
N GLU A 35 22.86 -9.70 2.94
CA GLU A 35 22.74 -8.58 2.02
C GLU A 35 21.32 -8.46 1.45
N ILE A 36 20.66 -9.58 1.18
CA ILE A 36 19.25 -9.62 0.76
C ILE A 36 18.36 -9.05 1.88
N ARG A 37 18.55 -9.53 3.11
CA ARG A 37 17.85 -9.06 4.31
C ARG A 37 17.97 -7.54 4.46
N LEU A 38 19.19 -7.02 4.45
CA LEU A 38 19.45 -5.58 4.64
C LEU A 38 18.79 -4.71 3.56
N ARG A 39 18.77 -5.15 2.29
CA ARG A 39 18.11 -4.40 1.20
C ARG A 39 16.59 -4.42 1.33
N ILE A 40 16.01 -5.56 1.69
CA ILE A 40 14.57 -5.66 1.96
C ILE A 40 14.18 -4.77 3.14
N GLU A 41 14.96 -4.78 4.23
CA GLU A 41 14.72 -3.93 5.39
C GLU A 41 14.81 -2.43 5.07
N GLU A 42 15.64 -2.04 4.10
CA GLU A 42 15.64 -0.65 3.62
C GLU A 42 14.30 -0.29 2.98
N GLY A 43 13.76 -1.13 2.11
CA GLY A 43 12.43 -0.93 1.52
C GLY A 43 11.30 -0.97 2.55
N LEU A 44 11.34 -1.91 3.51
CA LEU A 44 10.33 -2.01 4.57
C LEU A 44 10.29 -0.78 5.48
N LYS A 45 11.41 -0.08 5.68
CA LYS A 45 11.41 1.23 6.38
C LYS A 45 10.65 2.31 5.62
N GLU A 46 10.43 2.14 4.33
CA GLU A 46 9.71 3.08 3.47
C GLU A 46 8.25 2.69 3.24
N ILE A 47 7.80 1.51 3.68
CA ILE A 47 6.47 0.96 3.36
C ILE A 47 5.29 1.82 3.81
N ARG A 48 5.50 2.72 4.77
CA ARG A 48 4.50 3.66 5.29
C ARG A 48 4.71 5.11 4.79
N LYS A 49 5.82 5.39 4.09
CA LYS A 49 6.11 6.74 3.57
C LYS A 49 5.19 7.16 2.44
N PRO A 50 4.77 6.28 1.50
CA PRO A 50 3.67 6.59 0.59
C PRO A 50 2.40 6.80 1.40
N SER A 51 2.12 8.06 1.76
CA SER A 51 0.91 8.43 2.48
C SER A 51 -0.02 9.19 1.56
N MET A 52 -1.27 8.73 1.55
CA MET A 52 -2.38 9.45 0.93
C MET A 52 -2.56 10.86 1.48
N GLN A 53 -2.04 11.15 2.67
CA GLN A 53 -2.12 12.47 3.28
C GLN A 53 -1.49 13.56 2.41
N SER A 54 -0.37 13.26 1.72
CA SER A 54 0.28 14.22 0.82
C SER A 54 -0.56 14.51 -0.43
N ILE A 55 -1.23 13.49 -0.98
CA ILE A 55 -2.14 13.65 -2.12
C ILE A 55 -3.33 14.52 -1.71
N LEU A 56 -3.96 14.19 -0.58
CA LEU A 56 -5.10 14.94 -0.05
C LEU A 56 -4.71 16.39 0.26
N TYR A 57 -3.53 16.61 0.84
CA TYR A 57 -3.03 17.95 1.11
C TYR A 57 -2.95 18.82 -0.15
N ILE A 58 -2.28 18.36 -1.21
CA ILE A 58 -2.14 19.15 -2.44
C ILE A 58 -3.50 19.36 -3.10
N TYR A 59 -4.34 18.30 -3.15
CA TYR A 59 -5.68 18.40 -3.69
C TYR A 59 -6.49 19.49 -2.97
N ASP A 60 -6.42 19.52 -1.64
CA ASP A 60 -7.17 20.46 -0.81
C ASP A 60 -6.65 21.89 -0.95
N GLN A 61 -5.32 22.06 -1.00
CA GLN A 61 -4.74 23.38 -1.26
C GLN A 61 -5.16 23.92 -2.62
N ALA A 62 -5.16 23.10 -3.66
CA ALA A 62 -5.61 23.52 -4.98
C ALA A 62 -7.11 23.89 -4.97
N MET A 63 -7.95 23.09 -4.33
CA MET A 63 -9.38 23.40 -4.21
C MET A 63 -9.64 24.69 -3.43
N LEU A 64 -8.84 25.01 -2.40
CA LEU A 64 -8.92 26.30 -1.70
C LEU A 64 -8.54 27.50 -2.57
N LEU A 65 -7.76 27.28 -3.63
CA LEU A 65 -7.33 28.29 -4.60
C LEU A 65 -8.23 28.32 -5.85
N SER A 66 -9.30 27.51 -5.88
CA SER A 66 -10.32 27.58 -6.92
C SER A 66 -11.14 28.87 -6.85
N ASP A 67 -11.82 29.19 -7.94
CA ASP A 67 -12.76 30.30 -8.03
C ASP A 67 -14.03 29.88 -8.79
N GLU A 68 -14.96 30.83 -9.03
CA GLU A 68 -16.22 30.55 -9.72
C GLU A 68 -16.05 30.03 -11.16
N ALA A 69 -14.90 30.30 -11.80
CA ALA A 69 -14.62 29.91 -13.17
C ALA A 69 -13.70 28.69 -13.28
N CYS A 70 -12.91 28.38 -12.25
CA CYS A 70 -11.88 27.34 -12.29
C CYS A 70 -11.69 26.58 -10.95
N PRO A 71 -11.85 25.24 -10.91
CA PRO A 71 -12.21 24.40 -12.06
C PRO A 71 -13.73 24.38 -12.30
N GLN A 72 -14.13 23.97 -13.51
CA GLN A 72 -15.55 23.85 -13.84
C GLN A 72 -16.12 22.57 -13.23
N PHE A 73 -17.10 22.73 -12.34
CA PHE A 73 -17.77 21.61 -11.69
C PHE A 73 -19.01 21.15 -12.45
N PHE A 74 -19.16 19.83 -12.49
CA PHE A 74 -20.29 19.09 -13.04
C PHE A 74 -20.82 18.12 -11.97
N TYR A 75 -22.03 17.59 -12.17
CA TYR A 75 -22.67 16.69 -11.23
C TYR A 75 -23.17 15.43 -11.93
N ASN A 76 -23.00 14.28 -11.26
CA ASN A 76 -23.58 13.00 -11.66
C ASN A 76 -24.21 12.30 -10.43
N GLU A 77 -24.59 11.02 -10.56
CA GLU A 77 -25.18 10.25 -9.46
C GLU A 77 -24.22 9.94 -8.30
N TYR A 78 -22.91 10.11 -8.50
CA TYR A 78 -21.86 9.89 -7.51
C TYR A 78 -21.39 11.18 -6.82
N GLY A 79 -21.80 12.35 -7.32
CA GLY A 79 -21.50 13.64 -6.71
C GLY A 79 -20.88 14.66 -7.68
N PRO A 80 -20.28 15.74 -7.15
CA PRO A 80 -19.57 16.73 -7.95
C PRO A 80 -18.23 16.18 -8.47
N TYR A 81 -17.87 16.59 -9.68
CA TYR A 81 -16.54 16.38 -10.25
C TYR A 81 -16.13 17.61 -11.04
N TRP A 82 -14.84 17.86 -11.13
CA TRP A 82 -14.30 18.90 -12.01
C TRP A 82 -13.74 18.28 -13.29
N LEU A 83 -13.79 19.04 -14.38
CA LEU A 83 -13.32 18.65 -15.71
C LEU A 83 -12.83 19.91 -16.46
N ASP A 84 -11.93 19.70 -17.42
CA ASP A 84 -11.35 20.69 -18.35
C ASP A 84 -10.01 21.29 -17.86
N GLU A 85 -9.40 22.14 -18.69
CA GLU A 85 -8.18 22.89 -18.37
C GLU A 85 -8.51 24.36 -18.05
N CYS A 86 -8.02 24.85 -16.92
CA CYS A 86 -8.15 26.25 -16.55
C CYS A 86 -7.06 26.70 -15.55
N ILE A 87 -7.00 28.01 -15.33
CA ILE A 87 -6.15 28.64 -14.32
C ILE A 87 -7.03 29.60 -13.52
N SER A 88 -7.01 29.45 -12.19
CA SER A 88 -7.77 30.33 -11.29
C SER A 88 -7.14 31.72 -11.19
N GLU A 89 -7.88 32.71 -10.69
CA GLU A 89 -7.36 34.05 -10.39
C GLU A 89 -6.20 34.02 -9.38
N SER A 90 -6.19 33.02 -8.50
CA SER A 90 -5.11 32.79 -7.53
C SER A 90 -3.88 32.10 -8.16
N GLY A 91 -3.97 31.68 -9.42
CA GLY A 91 -2.89 31.06 -10.18
C GLY A 91 -2.82 29.53 -10.10
N ALA A 92 -3.77 28.87 -9.44
CA ALA A 92 -3.82 27.41 -9.41
C ALA A 92 -4.27 26.89 -10.78
N ARG A 93 -3.57 25.88 -11.31
CA ARG A 93 -3.87 25.29 -12.63
C ARG A 93 -4.48 23.92 -12.45
N PHE A 94 -5.50 23.63 -13.25
CA PHE A 94 -6.19 22.36 -13.28
C PHE A 94 -6.20 21.88 -14.72
N SER A 95 -5.93 20.59 -14.95
CA SER A 95 -6.02 19.96 -16.26
C SER A 95 -6.51 18.53 -16.11
N GLY A 96 -7.44 18.11 -16.96
CA GLY A 96 -8.02 16.76 -16.92
C GLY A 96 -9.33 16.71 -16.13
N TYR A 97 -9.48 15.72 -15.26
CA TYR A 97 -10.66 15.62 -14.39
C TYR A 97 -10.33 15.02 -13.03
N GLY A 98 -11.14 15.36 -12.03
CA GLY A 98 -11.05 14.79 -10.70
C GLY A 98 -12.35 14.91 -9.92
N ALA A 99 -12.54 13.99 -8.98
CA ALA A 99 -13.63 13.97 -8.04
C ALA A 99 -13.09 13.60 -6.67
N ARG A 100 -13.66 14.21 -5.63
CA ARG A 100 -13.39 13.87 -4.23
C ARG A 100 -14.70 13.47 -3.57
N THR A 101 -14.67 12.36 -2.85
CA THR A 101 -15.80 11.85 -2.07
C THR A 101 -15.36 11.79 -0.61
N GLU A 102 -16.10 12.49 0.24
CA GLU A 102 -15.95 12.42 1.69
C GLU A 102 -16.87 11.34 2.26
N TYR A 103 -16.33 10.60 3.23
CA TYR A 103 -17.05 9.63 4.03
C TYR A 103 -17.10 10.15 5.47
N GLU A 104 -18.30 10.26 6.02
CA GLU A 104 -18.57 10.61 7.41
C GLU A 104 -19.46 9.52 7.99
N ASP A 105 -18.95 8.80 9.00
CA ASP A 105 -19.63 7.68 9.66
C ASP A 105 -20.27 6.68 8.67
N PHE A 106 -19.56 6.37 7.59
CA PHE A 106 -20.01 5.43 6.56
C PHE A 106 -19.96 4.00 7.11
N GLU A 107 -21.13 3.35 7.21
CA GLU A 107 -21.23 1.93 7.58
C GLU A 107 -21.01 1.04 6.35
N ASP A 108 -19.99 0.18 6.41
CA ASP A 108 -19.71 -0.80 5.36
C ASP A 108 -20.52 -2.10 5.52
N GLU A 109 -20.38 -3.04 4.58
CA GLU A 109 -21.10 -4.32 4.60
C GLU A 109 -20.69 -5.23 5.78
N ASN A 110 -19.54 -4.96 6.41
CA ASN A 110 -19.02 -5.71 7.55
C ASN A 110 -19.42 -5.08 8.90
N GLY A 111 -20.18 -3.98 8.89
CA GLY A 111 -20.58 -3.23 10.09
C GLY A 111 -19.47 -2.32 10.64
N SER A 112 -18.45 -2.02 9.84
CA SER A 112 -17.41 -1.05 10.19
C SER A 112 -17.93 0.36 9.93
N ILE A 113 -17.61 1.30 10.82
CA ILE A 113 -17.94 2.72 10.68
C ILE A 113 -16.67 3.46 10.27
N LEU A 114 -16.65 3.96 9.03
CA LEU A 114 -15.49 4.55 8.38
C LEU A 114 -15.69 6.04 8.11
N SER A 115 -14.63 6.82 8.26
CA SER A 115 -14.54 8.22 7.85
C SER A 115 -13.25 8.45 7.06
N GLY A 116 -13.24 9.46 6.21
CA GLY A 116 -12.07 9.83 5.41
C GLY A 116 -12.46 10.25 4.00
N SER A 117 -11.54 10.07 3.05
CA SER A 117 -11.68 10.63 1.72
C SER A 117 -11.23 9.67 0.63
N GLN A 118 -11.92 9.72 -0.50
CA GLN A 118 -11.48 9.13 -1.76
C GLN A 118 -11.29 10.22 -2.80
N ILE A 119 -10.21 10.16 -3.56
CA ILE A 119 -10.01 10.93 -4.78
C ILE A 119 -10.00 9.97 -5.96
N TYR A 120 -10.68 10.35 -7.03
CA TYR A 120 -10.60 9.65 -8.32
C TYR A 120 -10.39 10.66 -9.44
N GLY A 121 -9.42 10.43 -10.32
CA GLY A 121 -9.14 11.38 -11.40
C GLY A 121 -8.06 10.93 -12.37
N PHE A 122 -8.02 11.63 -13.51
CA PHE A 122 -6.91 11.58 -14.46
C PHE A 122 -6.63 13.01 -14.88
N GLY A 123 -5.50 13.55 -14.44
CA GLY A 123 -5.23 14.97 -14.59
C GLY A 123 -4.03 15.45 -13.81
N GLU A 124 -3.85 16.76 -13.80
CA GLU A 124 -2.79 17.46 -13.09
C GLU A 124 -3.36 18.69 -12.39
N MET A 125 -2.86 18.95 -11.19
CA MET A 125 -3.15 20.13 -10.39
C MET A 125 -1.82 20.79 -10.02
N GLU A 126 -1.65 22.07 -10.30
CA GLU A 126 -0.43 22.83 -10.00
C GLU A 126 -0.78 24.02 -9.11
N LEU A 127 -0.15 24.10 -7.94
CA LEU A 127 -0.28 25.25 -7.03
C LEU A 127 0.62 26.41 -7.53
N PRO A 128 0.27 27.68 -7.22
CA PRO A 128 1.12 28.83 -7.55
C PRO A 128 2.53 28.79 -6.93
N THR A 129 2.68 28.00 -5.86
CA THR A 129 3.91 27.73 -5.13
C THR A 129 4.82 26.71 -5.83
N GLY A 130 4.33 26.03 -6.86
CA GLY A 130 5.08 25.09 -7.71
C GLY A 130 4.90 23.62 -7.33
N GLU A 131 4.13 23.30 -6.28
CA GLU A 131 3.72 21.92 -6.01
C GLU A 131 2.79 21.42 -7.11
N ILE A 132 2.98 20.16 -7.49
CA ILE A 132 2.20 19.50 -8.55
C ILE A 132 1.62 18.22 -7.98
N LEU A 133 0.38 17.90 -8.33
CA LEU A 133 -0.25 16.60 -8.11
C LEU A 133 -0.73 16.06 -9.45
N VAL A 134 -0.23 14.90 -9.84
CA VAL A 134 -0.72 14.10 -10.97
C VAL A 134 -1.68 13.05 -10.42
N LEU A 135 -2.90 13.04 -10.95
CA LEU A 135 -3.95 12.10 -10.63
C LEU A 135 -3.98 10.97 -11.66
N SER A 136 -4.06 9.72 -11.22
CA SER A 136 -4.15 8.55 -12.11
C SER A 136 -4.92 7.41 -11.46
N GLY A 137 -6.24 7.36 -11.69
CA GLY A 137 -7.10 6.32 -11.14
C GLY A 137 -7.72 6.73 -9.81
N GLY A 138 -7.77 5.80 -8.86
CA GLY A 138 -8.35 5.98 -7.54
C GLY A 138 -7.33 6.00 -6.41
N SER A 139 -7.66 6.76 -5.38
CA SER A 139 -6.88 6.95 -4.16
C SER A 139 -7.84 7.05 -2.98
N VAL A 140 -7.56 6.37 -1.88
CA VAL A 140 -8.45 6.32 -0.72
C VAL A 140 -7.64 6.31 0.57
N LEU A 141 -8.10 7.09 1.56
CA LEU A 141 -7.63 7.07 2.94
C LEU A 141 -8.86 7.05 3.84
N LEU A 142 -9.02 5.96 4.58
CA LEU A 142 -10.15 5.75 5.49
C LEU A 142 -9.61 5.32 6.86
N GLU A 143 -10.26 5.81 7.89
CA GLU A 143 -10.05 5.38 9.28
C GLU A 143 -11.40 5.18 9.94
N GLY A 144 -11.45 4.36 10.99
CA GLY A 144 -12.72 4.08 11.63
C GLY A 144 -12.64 3.00 12.69
N VAL A 145 -13.78 2.39 12.98
CA VAL A 145 -13.89 1.26 13.88
C VAL A 145 -14.59 0.09 13.21
N ASP A 146 -14.10 -1.12 13.45
CA ASP A 146 -14.76 -2.35 12.98
C ASP A 146 -15.91 -2.79 13.91
N SER A 147 -16.61 -3.86 13.53
CA SER A 147 -17.68 -4.47 14.33
C SER A 147 -17.22 -5.06 15.68
N TYR A 148 -15.91 -5.19 15.90
CA TYR A 148 -15.28 -5.61 17.14
C TYR A 148 -14.75 -4.42 17.97
N ASN A 149 -15.03 -3.18 17.56
CA ASN A 149 -14.57 -1.95 18.19
C ASN A 149 -13.03 -1.82 18.22
N GLN A 150 -12.36 -2.35 17.19
CA GLN A 150 -10.95 -2.11 16.89
C GLN A 150 -10.83 -0.89 15.99
N ASN A 151 -9.80 -0.06 16.16
CA ASN A 151 -9.55 1.00 15.18
C ASN A 151 -9.00 0.34 13.93
N ILE A 152 -9.50 0.75 12.76
CA ILE A 152 -9.06 0.27 11.47
C ILE A 152 -8.61 1.44 10.60
N TYR A 153 -7.61 1.17 9.77
CA TYR A 153 -7.00 2.13 8.87
C TYR A 153 -6.86 1.48 7.51
N SER A 154 -7.27 2.18 6.44
CA SER A 154 -7.10 1.71 5.08
C SER A 154 -6.55 2.82 4.22
N GLN A 155 -5.49 2.53 3.48
CA GLN A 155 -5.08 3.37 2.37
C GLN A 155 -4.85 2.56 1.12
N ALA A 156 -5.26 3.10 -0.02
CA ALA A 156 -4.89 2.53 -1.31
C ALA A 156 -4.74 3.62 -2.36
N HIS A 157 -3.87 3.37 -3.33
CA HIS A 157 -3.75 4.20 -4.53
C HIS A 157 -3.41 3.34 -5.74
N ASP A 158 -3.93 3.73 -6.89
CA ASP A 158 -3.58 3.16 -8.19
C ASP A 158 -2.19 3.63 -8.64
N HIS A 159 -1.64 2.95 -9.65
CA HIS A 159 -0.37 3.35 -10.25
C HIS A 159 -0.50 4.66 -11.04
N GLY A 160 0.56 5.49 -10.99
CA GLY A 160 0.69 6.70 -11.79
C GLY A 160 0.33 7.99 -11.07
N TYR A 161 -0.10 7.89 -9.80
CA TYR A 161 -0.11 9.06 -8.92
C TYR A 161 1.32 9.55 -8.73
N SER A 162 1.52 10.85 -8.83
CA SER A 162 2.81 11.46 -8.45
C SER A 162 2.58 12.86 -7.93
N PHE A 163 3.54 13.35 -7.16
CA PHE A 163 3.50 14.72 -6.69
C PHE A 163 4.89 15.33 -6.62
N ILE A 164 4.93 16.67 -6.64
CA ILE A 164 6.13 17.47 -6.42
C ILE A 164 5.87 18.35 -5.21
N ILE A 165 6.67 18.21 -4.16
CA ILE A 165 6.66 19.08 -2.97
C ILE A 165 8.09 19.56 -2.75
N GLU A 166 8.29 20.86 -2.54
CA GLU A 166 9.63 21.46 -2.35
C GLU A 166 10.64 21.12 -3.47
N GLY A 167 10.15 20.84 -4.68
CA GLY A 167 10.97 20.47 -5.84
C GLY A 167 11.37 18.99 -5.91
N GLU A 168 10.99 18.18 -4.92
CA GLU A 168 11.21 16.74 -4.92
C GLU A 168 9.98 16.03 -5.51
N ARG A 169 10.20 15.24 -6.57
CA ARG A 169 9.17 14.44 -7.22
C ARG A 169 9.09 13.06 -6.57
N GLN A 170 7.90 12.68 -6.15
CA GLN A 170 7.60 11.34 -5.66
C GLN A 170 6.58 10.69 -6.59
N GLU A 171 6.93 9.52 -7.11
CA GLU A 171 6.04 8.64 -7.88
C GLU A 171 5.46 7.60 -6.94
N LEU A 172 4.17 7.30 -7.10
CA LEU A 172 3.48 6.27 -6.35
C LEU A 172 3.18 5.07 -7.23
N THR A 173 3.66 3.92 -6.79
CA THR A 173 3.28 2.61 -7.32
C THR A 173 1.99 2.13 -6.68
N ARG A 174 1.25 1.24 -7.34
CA ARG A 174 0.01 0.72 -6.78
C ARG A 174 0.28 0.04 -5.43
N LEU A 175 -0.35 0.53 -4.37
CA LEU A 175 -0.22 -0.01 -3.01
C LEU A 175 -1.60 -0.01 -2.35
N ASN A 176 -1.93 -1.11 -1.66
CA ASN A 176 -3.13 -1.27 -0.85
C ASN A 176 -2.69 -1.74 0.54
N GLN A 177 -3.11 -1.02 1.57
CA GLN A 177 -2.80 -1.31 2.96
C GLN A 177 -4.06 -1.26 3.79
N TYR A 178 -4.15 -2.22 4.70
CA TYR A 178 -5.17 -2.27 5.75
C TYR A 178 -4.45 -2.53 7.06
N ALA A 179 -4.78 -1.79 8.11
CA ALA A 179 -4.20 -1.99 9.43
C ALA A 179 -5.28 -1.92 10.50
N PHE A 180 -5.00 -2.52 11.64
CA PHE A 180 -5.87 -2.46 12.81
C PHE A 180 -5.07 -2.21 14.08
N SER A 181 -5.73 -1.60 15.08
CA SER A 181 -5.28 -1.56 16.46
C SER A 181 -6.41 -1.88 17.43
N ASN A 182 -6.12 -2.64 18.48
CA ASN A 182 -7.08 -2.94 19.55
C ASN A 182 -6.68 -2.31 20.90
N GLN A 183 -7.61 -2.33 21.86
CA GLN A 183 -7.41 -1.72 23.18
C GLN A 183 -6.36 -2.43 24.04
N GLN A 184 -5.98 -3.66 23.68
CA GLN A 184 -4.97 -4.47 24.36
C GLN A 184 -3.55 -4.22 23.81
N GLY A 185 -3.39 -3.30 22.84
CA GLY A 185 -2.12 -3.02 22.18
C GLY A 185 -1.82 -3.94 21.00
N GLY A 186 -2.82 -4.71 20.55
CA GLY A 186 -2.73 -5.49 19.34
C GLY A 186 -2.64 -4.60 18.12
N LEU A 187 -1.69 -4.89 17.25
CA LEU A 187 -1.42 -4.17 16.00
C LEU A 187 -1.31 -5.20 14.89
N GLY A 188 -1.87 -4.88 13.73
CA GLY A 188 -1.62 -5.63 12.52
C GLY A 188 -1.69 -4.76 11.29
N ILE A 189 -0.98 -5.16 10.25
CA ILE A 189 -0.96 -4.48 8.95
C ILE A 189 -0.83 -5.50 7.83
N TYR A 190 -1.70 -5.34 6.85
CA TYR A 190 -1.73 -6.01 5.57
C TYR A 190 -1.18 -5.08 4.51
N THR A 191 -0.40 -5.60 3.58
CA THR A 191 0.08 -4.86 2.42
C THR A 191 0.01 -5.73 1.17
N GLN A 192 -0.52 -5.16 0.10
CA GLN A 192 -0.54 -5.75 -1.24
C GLN A 192 -0.17 -4.68 -2.26
N GLY A 193 0.65 -5.03 -3.24
CA GLY A 193 1.04 -4.11 -4.30
C GLY A 193 2.55 -3.98 -4.44
N VAL A 194 3.01 -2.80 -4.83
CA VAL A 194 4.40 -2.53 -5.20
C VAL A 194 4.89 -1.30 -4.45
N LEU A 195 6.13 -1.33 -4.00
CA LEU A 195 6.86 -0.20 -3.43
C LEU A 195 8.20 -0.08 -4.14
N GLU A 196 8.43 1.05 -4.79
CA GLU A 196 9.74 1.44 -5.30
C GLU A 196 10.51 2.23 -4.25
N PHE A 197 11.81 1.97 -4.13
CA PHE A 197 12.70 2.63 -3.20
C PHE A 197 14.12 2.74 -3.80
N SER A 198 15.03 3.44 -3.11
CA SER A 198 16.33 3.82 -3.69
C SER A 198 17.24 2.64 -4.12
N LYS A 199 16.97 1.42 -3.63
CA LYS A 199 17.77 0.21 -3.93
C LYS A 199 17.01 -0.86 -4.70
N GLY A 200 15.77 -0.61 -5.12
CA GLY A 200 15.02 -1.58 -5.90
C GLY A 200 13.52 -1.48 -5.71
N THR A 201 12.85 -2.61 -5.86
CA THR A 201 11.39 -2.69 -5.79
C THR A 201 10.99 -3.85 -4.89
N LEU A 202 10.01 -3.62 -4.02
CA LEU A 202 9.31 -4.67 -3.28
C LEU A 202 7.94 -4.89 -3.90
N MET A 203 7.57 -6.15 -4.09
CA MET A 203 6.22 -6.56 -4.47
C MET A 203 5.66 -7.42 -3.34
N PHE A 204 4.50 -7.01 -2.83
CA PHE A 204 3.80 -7.63 -1.71
C PHE A 204 2.61 -8.43 -2.24
N GLU A 205 2.59 -9.72 -1.91
CA GLU A 205 1.51 -10.66 -2.23
C GLU A 205 0.99 -11.22 -0.91
N ASP A 206 -0.13 -10.69 -0.45
CA ASP A 206 -0.73 -10.99 0.85
C ASP A 206 0.23 -10.83 2.05
N PHE A 207 1.09 -9.81 2.01
CA PHE A 207 2.07 -9.56 3.06
C PHE A 207 1.39 -9.07 4.33
N TRP A 208 1.63 -9.76 5.45
CA TRP A 208 0.92 -9.49 6.70
C TRP A 208 1.91 -9.44 7.87
N ALA A 209 1.69 -8.54 8.82
CA ALA A 209 2.41 -8.49 10.09
C ALA A 209 1.42 -8.28 11.23
N VAL A 210 1.53 -9.05 12.32
CA VAL A 210 0.68 -8.93 13.52
C VAL A 210 1.54 -9.14 14.75
N ASN A 211 1.34 -8.35 15.79
CA ASN A 211 2.00 -8.58 17.07
C ASN A 211 1.19 -9.57 17.95
N GLU A 212 1.80 -10.04 19.04
CA GLU A 212 1.18 -11.03 19.93
C GLU A 212 -0.20 -10.61 20.44
N GLN A 213 -0.35 -9.33 20.80
CA GLN A 213 -1.61 -8.77 21.31
C GLN A 213 -2.70 -8.63 20.22
N GLY A 214 -2.32 -8.75 18.95
CA GLY A 214 -3.23 -8.84 17.81
C GLY A 214 -3.79 -10.24 17.58
N GLY A 215 -3.32 -11.25 18.33
CA GLY A 215 -3.89 -12.60 18.35
C GLY A 215 -3.24 -13.60 17.40
N THR A 216 -2.10 -13.28 16.81
CA THR A 216 -1.31 -14.25 16.03
C THR A 216 -0.59 -15.26 16.94
N ALA A 217 -0.48 -16.51 16.46
CA ALA A 217 0.40 -17.50 17.07
C ALA A 217 1.90 -17.27 16.73
N CYS A 218 2.17 -16.37 15.78
CA CYS A 218 3.48 -16.14 15.16
C CYS A 218 3.88 -14.64 15.18
N PRO A 219 4.04 -14.01 16.36
CA PRO A 219 4.20 -12.55 16.43
C PRO A 219 5.56 -12.03 15.95
N GLU A 220 6.54 -12.92 15.79
CA GLU A 220 7.89 -12.60 15.32
C GLU A 220 8.05 -12.81 13.81
N GLU A 221 6.98 -13.22 13.11
CA GLU A 221 7.04 -13.58 11.70
C GLU A 221 5.98 -12.85 10.87
N TYR A 222 6.40 -12.44 9.67
CA TYR A 222 5.48 -11.98 8.64
C TYR A 222 4.68 -13.15 8.07
N GLY A 223 3.57 -12.89 7.39
CA GLY A 223 2.92 -13.86 6.52
C GLY A 223 2.91 -13.42 5.07
N GLY A 224 2.57 -14.38 4.20
CA GLY A 224 2.45 -14.15 2.76
C GLY A 224 3.79 -14.19 2.02
N LYS A 225 3.83 -13.51 0.88
CA LYS A 225 4.98 -13.49 -0.02
C LYS A 225 5.47 -12.07 -0.27
N LEU A 226 6.79 -11.92 -0.25
CA LEU A 226 7.49 -10.69 -0.60
C LEU A 226 8.47 -10.99 -1.74
N SER A 227 8.42 -10.22 -2.80
CA SER A 227 9.39 -10.31 -3.89
C SER A 227 10.23 -9.04 -3.94
N PHE A 228 11.55 -9.18 -3.96
CA PHE A 228 12.51 -8.09 -4.10
C PHE A 228 13.12 -8.12 -5.50
N PHE A 229 13.01 -7.02 -6.24
CA PHE A 229 13.69 -6.82 -7.51
C PHE A 229 15.00 -6.07 -7.31
N ASP A 230 16.08 -6.68 -7.78
CA ASP A 230 17.40 -6.09 -7.87
C ASP A 230 17.79 -5.92 -9.35
N GLU A 231 18.33 -4.78 -9.76
CA GLU A 231 18.70 -4.57 -11.17
C GLU A 231 19.77 -5.56 -11.68
N ALA A 232 20.66 -6.04 -10.80
CA ALA A 232 21.75 -6.93 -11.18
C ALA A 232 21.36 -8.41 -11.17
N TYR A 233 20.35 -8.78 -10.39
CA TYR A 233 19.98 -10.19 -10.16
C TYR A 233 18.54 -10.52 -10.57
N GLY A 234 17.67 -9.53 -10.73
CA GLY A 234 16.25 -9.72 -10.99
C GLY A 234 15.45 -10.01 -9.72
N TRP A 235 14.39 -10.81 -9.86
CA TRP A 235 13.46 -11.10 -8.77
C TRP A 235 13.98 -12.19 -7.81
N ILE A 236 13.95 -11.86 -6.53
CA ILE A 236 14.21 -12.76 -5.39
C ILE A 236 12.91 -12.86 -4.59
N ASN A 237 12.40 -14.07 -4.39
CA ASN A 237 11.14 -14.30 -3.67
C ASN A 237 11.43 -14.74 -2.23
N VAL A 238 10.61 -14.27 -1.30
CA VAL A 238 10.66 -14.64 0.12
C VAL A 238 9.26 -15.07 0.52
N TYR A 239 9.15 -16.28 1.06
CA TYR A 239 7.89 -16.84 1.57
C TYR A 239 8.00 -16.97 3.08
N PHE A 240 7.03 -16.41 3.79
CA PHE A 240 6.96 -16.49 5.25
C PHE A 240 5.88 -17.46 5.68
N ASP A 241 6.10 -18.11 6.82
CA ASP A 241 5.24 -19.15 7.38
C ASP A 241 4.29 -18.56 8.47
N GLY A 242 4.35 -17.25 8.73
CA GLY A 242 3.46 -16.54 9.64
C GLY A 242 2.02 -16.33 9.14
N PRO A 243 1.22 -15.51 9.85
CA PRO A 243 -0.24 -15.45 9.67
C PRO A 243 -0.65 -14.93 8.29
N SER A 244 -1.67 -15.54 7.69
CA SER A 244 -2.26 -15.05 6.45
C SER A 244 -3.51 -14.19 6.71
N SER A 245 -3.97 -13.47 5.68
CA SER A 245 -5.22 -12.69 5.72
C SER A 245 -6.48 -13.54 5.96
N LEU A 246 -6.39 -14.86 5.72
CA LEU A 246 -7.49 -15.81 5.87
C LEU A 246 -7.34 -16.69 7.11
N ASP A 247 -6.12 -16.84 7.61
CA ASP A 247 -5.78 -17.76 8.67
C ASP A 247 -4.70 -17.17 9.59
N PHE A 248 -5.10 -16.81 10.81
CA PHE A 248 -4.20 -16.35 11.87
C PHE A 248 -3.48 -17.51 12.57
N TRP A 249 -3.73 -18.76 12.15
CA TRP A 249 -3.05 -19.93 12.66
C TRP A 249 -1.78 -20.21 11.85
N ALA A 250 -0.68 -20.39 12.57
CA ALA A 250 0.55 -20.99 12.07
C ALA A 250 0.89 -22.17 13.01
N GLU A 251 1.47 -23.25 12.48
CA GLU A 251 2.01 -24.30 13.34
C GLU A 251 3.20 -23.71 14.09
N GLY A 252 3.16 -23.71 15.43
CA GLY A 252 4.16 -22.99 16.24
C GLY A 252 5.60 -23.47 16.08
N GLU A 253 5.85 -24.62 15.45
CA GLU A 253 7.21 -25.08 15.09
C GLU A 253 7.78 -24.35 13.87
N ASP A 254 6.93 -23.79 13.02
CA ASP A 254 7.31 -23.03 11.83
C ASP A 254 7.51 -21.53 12.12
N CYS A 255 7.11 -21.07 13.32
CA CYS A 255 7.31 -19.71 13.79
C CYS A 255 8.76 -19.42 14.20
N ASP A 256 9.65 -19.38 13.22
CA ASP A 256 11.08 -19.08 13.44
C ASP A 256 11.44 -17.61 13.15
N GLY A 257 10.48 -16.81 12.67
CA GLY A 257 10.67 -15.40 12.37
C GLY A 257 11.42 -15.16 11.05
N CYS A 258 11.57 -16.20 10.22
CA CYS A 258 12.41 -16.18 9.03
C CYS A 258 11.69 -16.69 7.78
N GLY A 259 11.71 -15.88 6.72
CA GLY A 259 11.21 -16.28 5.41
C GLY A 259 12.22 -17.12 4.62
N ASN A 260 11.70 -18.08 3.86
CA ASN A 260 12.45 -18.91 2.91
C ASN A 260 12.70 -18.13 1.61
N VAL A 261 13.98 -17.95 1.24
CA VAL A 261 14.42 -17.20 0.06
C VAL A 261 14.58 -18.14 -1.14
N PHE A 262 13.99 -17.75 -2.27
CA PHE A 262 14.08 -18.44 -3.55
C PHE A 262 14.58 -17.50 -4.65
N TYR A 263 15.52 -18.00 -5.45
CA TYR A 263 16.07 -17.30 -6.59
C TYR A 263 16.03 -18.20 -7.82
N GLN A 264 15.42 -17.71 -8.90
CA GLN A 264 15.19 -18.50 -10.13
C GLN A 264 14.54 -19.86 -9.86
N GLY A 265 13.62 -19.92 -8.89
CA GLY A 265 12.92 -21.15 -8.47
C GLY A 265 13.72 -22.08 -7.54
N GLY A 266 15.01 -21.81 -7.30
CA GLY A 266 15.84 -22.58 -6.39
C GLY A 266 15.85 -22.01 -4.97
N PHE A 267 15.76 -22.87 -3.95
CA PHE A 267 15.96 -22.47 -2.56
C PHE A 267 17.39 -21.94 -2.37
N TYR A 268 17.49 -20.75 -1.79
CA TYR A 268 18.75 -20.04 -1.60
C TYR A 268 19.18 -19.99 -0.13
N GLY A 269 18.23 -19.80 0.78
CA GLY A 269 18.49 -19.70 2.22
C GLY A 269 17.29 -19.15 2.97
N LYS A 270 17.50 -18.73 4.22
CA LYS A 270 16.50 -18.02 5.01
C LYS A 270 16.96 -16.60 5.32
N ILE A 271 16.00 -15.68 5.51
CA ILE A 271 16.23 -14.35 6.06
C ILE A 271 15.22 -14.08 7.17
N CYS A 272 15.67 -13.47 8.24
CA CYS A 272 14.80 -13.10 9.37
C CYS A 272 14.64 -11.60 9.36
N LEU A 273 13.41 -11.12 9.21
CA LEU A 273 13.09 -9.70 9.11
C LEU A 273 12.38 -9.28 10.39
N ASP A 274 12.72 -8.11 10.92
CA ASP A 274 12.10 -7.61 12.15
C ASP A 274 10.68 -7.04 11.87
N PRO A 275 9.59 -7.64 12.40
CA PRO A 275 8.23 -7.13 12.26
C PRO A 275 8.02 -5.70 12.79
N SER A 276 8.87 -5.27 13.74
CA SER A 276 8.77 -3.93 14.32
C SER A 276 8.97 -2.82 13.29
N MET A 277 9.60 -3.10 12.15
CA MET A 277 9.77 -2.12 11.07
C MET A 277 8.43 -1.63 10.50
N VAL A 278 7.42 -2.49 10.50
CA VAL A 278 6.09 -2.18 9.98
C VAL A 278 5.09 -1.95 11.13
N LEU A 279 5.27 -2.62 12.27
CA LEU A 279 4.35 -2.56 13.41
C LEU A 279 4.63 -1.44 14.41
N ASN A 280 5.79 -0.78 14.36
CA ASN A 280 6.12 0.31 15.28
C ASN A 280 5.51 1.65 14.81
N TRP A 281 4.21 1.83 15.02
CA TRP A 281 3.47 3.09 14.89
C TRP A 281 2.74 3.44 16.18
N GLN A 282 2.32 4.70 16.29
CA GLN A 282 1.47 5.22 17.36
C GLN A 282 0.34 6.02 16.72
N GLY A 283 -0.90 5.80 17.16
CA GLY A 283 -2.06 6.43 16.51
C GLY A 283 -2.41 5.70 15.23
N SER A 284 -2.06 6.29 14.08
CA SER A 284 -2.27 5.72 12.74
C SER A 284 -0.95 5.24 12.11
N PRO A 285 -0.99 4.19 11.27
CA PRO A 285 0.18 3.72 10.52
C PRO A 285 0.56 4.60 9.34
N PHE A 286 -0.29 5.57 8.95
CA PHE A 286 -0.13 6.37 7.71
C PHE A 286 0.14 7.86 7.99
N ASP A 287 0.43 8.19 9.26
CA ASP A 287 0.79 9.53 9.76
C ASP A 287 2.28 9.85 9.61
#